data_AF-A0A0H1R3A6-F1
#
_entry.id   AF-A0A0H1R3A6-F1
#
_cell.length_a   1.000
_cell.length_b   1.000
_cell.length_c   1.000
_cell.angle_alpha   90.00
_cell.angle_beta   90.00
_cell.angle_gamma   90.00
#
_symmetry.space_group_name_H-M   'P 1'
#
loop_
_entity.id
_entity.type
_entity.pdbx_description
1 polymer ?
#
loop_
_entity_poly.entity_id
_entity_poly.type
_entity_poly.pdbx_seq_one_letter_code
_entity_poly.pdbx_strand_id
1 'polypeptide(L)' 'MVARGLPRNVPKAVARYQDRPNRGQRCGRCMHFIEPGGCEIVTGRISPQGWCRYFEAMA' A
#
# COMPACT_ATOMS: atom_id res chain seq x y z
N MET A 1 24.78 -3.52 -2.19
CA MET A 1 23.91 -3.84 -3.33
C MET A 1 22.56 -3.23 -3.06
N VAL A 2 22.09 -2.41 -4.00
CA VAL A 2 20.99 -1.42 -3.96
C VAL A 2 19.82 -1.81 -3.05
N ALA A 3 19.70 -1.17 -1.87
CA ALA A 3 18.41 -1.04 -1.21
C ALA A 3 17.51 -0.26 -2.18
N ARG A 4 16.62 -0.97 -2.87
CA ARG A 4 15.66 -0.39 -3.80
C ARG A 4 14.85 0.64 -3.02
N GLY A 5 15.15 1.92 -3.24
CA GLY A 5 14.49 3.04 -2.59
C GLY A 5 13.02 3.06 -2.99
N LEU A 6 12.17 2.41 -2.19
CA LEU A 6 10.74 2.50 -2.34
C LEU A 6 10.33 3.97 -2.17
N PRO A 7 9.48 4.49 -3.06
CA PRO A 7 9.02 5.86 -2.94
C PRO A 7 8.18 5.98 -1.67
N ARG A 8 8.58 6.89 -0.77
CA ARG A 8 7.85 7.22 0.47
C ARG A 8 6.98 8.45 0.23
N ASN A 9 5.89 8.58 0.99
CA ASN A 9 4.95 9.71 0.88
C ASN A 9 4.27 9.84 -0.49
N VAL A 10 3.99 8.72 -1.15
CA VAL A 10 3.29 8.69 -2.43
C VAL A 10 1.82 9.08 -2.23
N PRO A 11 1.30 10.10 -2.91
CA PRO A 11 -0.11 10.43 -2.84
C PRO A 11 -0.96 9.32 -3.47
N LYS A 12 -2.18 9.12 -2.95
CA LYS A 12 -3.13 8.10 -3.41
C LYS A 12 -3.33 8.07 -4.93
N ALA A 13 -3.35 9.24 -5.58
CA ALA A 13 -3.49 9.36 -7.03
C ALA A 13 -2.32 8.68 -7.78
N VAL A 14 -1.08 8.90 -7.34
CA VAL A 14 0.12 8.28 -7.93
C VAL A 14 0.18 6.79 -7.61
N ALA A 15 -0.22 6.43 -6.39
CA ALA A 15 -0.31 5.04 -5.96
C ALA A 15 -1.44 4.25 -6.63
N ARG A 16 -2.28 4.90 -7.46
CA ARG A 16 -3.53 4.34 -7.99
C ARG A 16 -4.32 3.62 -6.89
N TYR A 17 -4.37 4.26 -5.72
CA TYR A 17 -5.01 3.70 -4.55
C TYR A 17 -6.52 3.63 -4.78
N GLN A 18 -7.11 2.53 -4.34
CA GLN A 18 -8.52 2.23 -4.39
C GLN A 18 -8.97 1.70 -3.03
N ASP A 19 -10.20 2.01 -2.62
CA ASP A 19 -10.75 1.55 -1.34
C ASP A 19 -11.31 0.11 -1.39
N ARG A 20 -11.14 -0.57 -2.53
CA ARG A 20 -11.60 -1.95 -2.76
C ARG A 20 -10.41 -2.87 -3.02
N PRO A 21 -10.51 -4.17 -2.68
CA PRO A 21 -9.44 -5.12 -2.96
C PRO A 21 -9.31 -5.36 -4.47
N ASN A 22 -8.09 -5.66 -4.93
CA ASN A 22 -7.82 -6.03 -6.31
C ASN A 22 -7.55 -7.53 -6.42
N ARG A 23 -8.52 -8.32 -6.89
CA ARG A 23 -8.39 -9.78 -7.07
C ARG A 23 -7.81 -10.52 -5.84
N GLY A 24 -8.28 -10.15 -4.65
CA GLY A 24 -7.82 -10.73 -3.38
C GLY A 24 -6.60 -10.04 -2.75
N GLN A 25 -5.91 -9.18 -3.50
CA GLN A 25 -4.86 -8.30 -2.97
C GLN A 25 -5.51 -7.14 -2.24
N ARG A 26 -5.12 -6.93 -0.98
CA ARG A 26 -5.66 -5.87 -0.13
C ARG A 26 -4.56 -5.33 0.78
N CYS A 27 -4.65 -4.08 1.22
CA CYS A 27 -3.66 -3.46 2.10
C CYS A 27 -3.47 -4.26 3.39
N GLY A 28 -4.53 -4.85 3.97
CA GLY A 28 -4.37 -5.74 5.14
C GLY A 28 -3.58 -7.03 4.89
N ARG A 29 -3.21 -7.34 3.63
CA ARG A 29 -2.30 -8.44 3.25
C ARG A 29 -0.99 -7.92 2.63
N CYS A 30 -0.71 -6.62 2.78
CA CYS A 30 0.45 -5.95 2.21
C CYS A 30 1.55 -5.82 3.26
N MET A 31 2.81 -6.10 2.88
CA MET A 31 3.98 -5.93 3.77
C MET A 31 4.18 -4.48 4.24
N HIS A 32 3.74 -3.51 3.44
CA HIS A 32 3.90 -2.08 3.72
C HIS A 32 2.73 -1.46 4.50
N PHE A 33 1.69 -2.23 4.84
CA PHE A 33 0.54 -1.73 5.57
C PHE A 33 0.86 -1.62 7.06
N ILE A 34 0.54 -0.47 7.64
CA ILE A 34 0.72 -0.19 9.06
C ILE A 34 -0.67 -0.09 9.68
N GLU A 35 -0.99 -0.99 10.61
CA GLU A 35 -2.27 -0.92 11.32
C GLU A 35 -2.40 0.38 12.13
N PRO A 36 -3.60 0.94 12.27
CA PRO A 36 -4.91 0.46 11.79
C PRO A 36 -5.30 0.96 10.39
N GLY A 37 -4.46 1.78 9.75
CA GLY A 37 -4.83 2.42 8.48
C GLY A 37 -3.78 3.34 7.88
N GLY A 38 -2.51 2.95 7.99
CA GLY A 38 -1.36 3.63 7.41
C GLY A 38 -0.64 2.77 6.37
N CYS A 39 0.29 3.37 5.65
CA CYS A 39 1.22 2.67 4.76
C CYS A 39 2.55 3.41 4.75
N GLU A 40 3.66 2.67 4.67
CA GLU A 40 5.01 3.28 4.59
C GLU A 40 5.23 4.05 3.28
N ILE A 41 4.55 3.62 2.21
CA ILE A 41 4.67 4.16 0.86
C ILE A 41 3.63 5.25 0.64
N VAL A 42 2.35 4.95 0.91
CA VAL A 42 1.23 5.83 0.53
C VAL A 42 0.85 6.75 1.68
N THR A 43 0.82 8.06 1.41
CA THR A 43 0.38 9.05 2.40
C THR A 43 -1.16 9.13 2.50
N GLY A 44 -1.64 9.44 3.70
CA GLY A 44 -3.07 9.53 4.04
C GLY A 44 -3.64 8.25 4.64
N ARG A 45 -4.96 8.25 4.88
CA ARG A 45 -5.65 7.08 5.46
C ARG A 45 -5.74 5.93 4.47
N ILE A 46 -5.28 4.76 4.85
CA ILE A 46 -5.30 3.53 4.06
C ILE A 46 -6.32 2.58 4.68
N SER A 47 -7.25 2.08 3.87
CA SER A 47 -8.20 1.06 4.32
C SER A 47 -7.53 -0.32 4.26
N PRO A 48 -7.69 -1.19 5.26
CA PRO A 48 -7.21 -2.59 5.19
C PRO A 48 -7.86 -3.36 4.02
N GLN A 49 -9.02 -2.90 3.54
CA GLN A 49 -9.70 -3.46 2.38
C GLN A 49 -9.30 -2.79 1.06
N GLY A 50 -8.53 -1.71 1.11
CA GLY A 50 -8.04 -1.01 -0.08
C GLY A 50 -6.92 -1.74 -0.79
N TRP A 51 -6.42 -1.15 -1.88
CA TRP A 51 -5.30 -1.68 -2.65
C TRP A 51 -4.58 -0.52 -3.36
N CYS A 52 -3.29 -0.68 -3.64
CA CYS A 52 -2.52 0.26 -4.46
C CYS A 52 -1.55 -0.47 -5.38
N ARG A 53 -1.02 0.21 -6.40
CA ARG A 53 -0.07 -0.38 -7.37
C ARG A 53 1.26 -0.85 -6.76
N TYR A 54 1.56 -0.42 -5.53
CA TYR A 54 2.75 -0.80 -4.77
C TYR A 54 2.46 -1.93 -3.78
N PHE A 55 1.36 -2.67 -3.99
CA PHE A 55 1.03 -3.83 -3.18
C PHE A 55 2.15 -4.88 -3.27
N GLU A 56 2.67 -5.26 -2.12
CA GLU A 56 3.61 -6.37 -1.96
C GLU A 56 2.98 -7.36 -0.98
N ALA A 57 2.69 -8.57 -1.44
CA ALA A 57 2.06 -9.58 -0.61
C ALA A 57 2.99 -9.94 0.56
N MET A 58 2.44 -9.97 1.78
CA MET A 58 3.13 -10.63 2.89
C MET A 58 3.38 -12.08 2.48
N ALA A 59 4.66 -12.43 2.31
CA ALA A 59 5.12 -13.78 2.02
C ALA A 59 4.84 -14.71 3.21
#